data_AF-A0AAD3TTN7-F1
#
_entry.id   AF-A0AAD3TTN7-F1
#
_cell.length_a   1.000
_cell.length_b   1.000
_cell.length_c   1.000
_cell.angle_alpha   90.00
_cell.angle_beta   90.00
_cell.angle_gamma   90.00
#
_symmetry.space_group_name_H-M   'P 1'
#
loop_
_entity.id
_entity.type
_entity.pdbx_description
1 polymer ?
#
loop_
_entity_poly.entity_id
_entity_poly.type
_entity_poly.pdbx_seq_one_letter_code
_entity_poly.pdbx_strand_id
1 'polypeptide(L)'
;MAARVSTVPDRVLSPRSGASDARRAARREQLRDFYGLKGAASPTSPTPTTPVAPRSGGTSPDPRAARRDLSSPDFVPAEYYDELIQRAGLAELLRTTSTLATDIGRLHSSRHTLVYNHHHQLFSAGDTIAVLNTRTPQLLSIVTDLQERFSEMSQLADSIALPDPSAVDDSVRARAVAQQGLERLRLMLVAEESPEAVRTAWDKVESTLRGHEYDGLDLLLQQGRAMAAE
;
A
#
# COMPACT_ATOMS: atom_id res chain seq x y z
N MET A 1 -57.04 -2.34 8.20
CA MET A 1 -55.97 -3.21 8.73
C MET A 1 -54.64 -2.65 8.22
N ALA A 2 -53.68 -2.46 9.12
CA ALA A 2 -52.62 -1.45 9.14
C ALA A 2 -51.72 -1.30 7.90
N ALA A 3 -51.48 -0.04 7.49
CA ALA A 3 -50.41 0.37 6.58
C ALA A 3 -49.06 0.40 7.33
N ARG A 4 -48.05 -0.29 6.78
CA ARG A 4 -46.69 -0.31 7.33
C ARG A 4 -45.92 0.94 6.90
N VAL A 5 -45.66 1.84 7.85
CA VAL A 5 -44.72 2.94 7.70
C VAL A 5 -43.30 2.38 7.82
N SER A 6 -42.53 2.47 6.75
CA SER A 6 -41.11 2.13 6.71
C SER A 6 -40.31 3.35 7.18
N THR A 7 -39.83 3.32 8.42
CA THR A 7 -38.95 4.34 9.01
C THR A 7 -37.51 4.11 8.57
N VAL A 8 -36.96 5.04 7.78
CA VAL A 8 -35.52 5.14 7.50
C VAL A 8 -34.83 5.79 8.70
N PRO A 9 -33.82 5.19 9.33
CA PRO A 9 -33.09 5.86 10.39
C PRO A 9 -32.16 6.94 9.82
N ASP A 10 -32.36 8.15 10.33
CA ASP A 10 -31.55 9.34 10.14
C ASP A 10 -30.13 9.09 10.68
N ARG A 11 -29.16 8.85 9.79
CA ARG A 11 -27.75 8.69 10.18
C ARG A 11 -27.08 10.05 10.24
N VAL A 12 -27.14 10.62 11.45
CA VAL A 12 -26.06 11.28 12.19
C VAL A 12 -24.99 11.96 11.32
N LEU A 13 -25.11 13.29 11.24
CA LEU A 13 -24.04 14.24 10.92
C LEU A 13 -22.75 13.86 11.67
N SER A 14 -21.81 13.27 10.95
CA SER A 14 -20.44 13.10 11.44
C SER A 14 -19.69 14.43 11.33
N PRO A 15 -18.95 14.89 12.36
CA PRO A 15 -18.10 16.06 12.25
C PRO A 15 -16.82 15.66 11.52
N ARG A 16 -16.73 16.00 10.23
CA ARG A 16 -15.52 15.90 9.41
C ARG A 16 -15.43 17.28 8.73
N SER A 17 -14.40 18.11 8.90
CA SER A 17 -13.11 17.79 8.31
C SER A 17 -12.08 18.96 8.30
N GLY A 18 -11.75 19.59 9.44
CA GLY A 18 -10.68 20.62 9.46
C GLY A 18 -9.32 20.13 8.91
N ALA A 19 -9.02 18.83 9.05
CA ALA A 19 -7.80 18.21 8.51
C ALA A 19 -7.84 18.01 6.97
N SER A 20 -9.01 17.87 6.35
CA SER A 20 -9.07 17.81 4.88
C SER A 20 -8.95 19.18 4.25
N ASP A 21 -9.44 20.22 4.93
CA ASP A 21 -9.30 21.60 4.47
C ASP A 21 -7.85 22.06 4.50
N ALA A 22 -7.10 21.69 5.55
CA ALA A 22 -5.66 21.94 5.63
C ALA A 22 -4.88 21.22 4.50
N ARG A 23 -5.19 19.96 4.21
CA ARG A 23 -4.59 19.22 3.08
C ARG A 23 -4.95 19.84 1.73
N ARG A 24 -6.19 20.31 1.57
CA ARG A 24 -6.66 20.97 0.34
C ARG A 24 -5.98 22.32 0.16
N ALA A 25 -5.76 23.07 1.24
CA ALA A 25 -5.01 24.32 1.24
C ALA A 25 -3.54 24.12 0.85
N ALA A 26 -2.86 23.15 1.47
CA ALA A 26 -1.48 22.80 1.13
C ALA A 26 -1.33 22.35 -0.34
N ARG A 27 -2.27 21.54 -0.84
CA ARG A 27 -2.28 21.13 -2.26
C ARG A 27 -2.48 22.33 -3.19
N ARG A 28 -3.35 23.27 -2.86
CA ARG A 28 -3.52 24.51 -3.64
C ARG A 28 -2.26 25.35 -3.63
N GLU A 29 -1.56 25.44 -2.51
CA GLU A 29 -0.31 26.19 -2.39
C GLU A 29 0.82 25.57 -3.23
N GLN A 30 0.95 24.24 -3.20
CA GLN A 30 1.88 23.52 -4.08
C GLN A 30 1.59 23.76 -5.56
N LEU A 31 0.31 23.76 -5.96
CA LEU A 31 -0.07 24.07 -7.34
C LEU A 31 0.24 25.54 -7.69
N ARG A 32 0.05 26.47 -6.75
CA ARG A 32 0.41 27.89 -6.98
C ARG A 32 1.91 28.08 -7.16
N ASP A 33 2.73 27.41 -6.33
CA ASP A 33 4.18 27.42 -6.46
C ASP A 33 4.61 26.80 -7.81
N PHE A 34 3.99 25.69 -8.20
CA PHE A 34 4.25 24.99 -9.46
C PHE A 34 3.91 25.82 -10.71
N TYR A 35 2.86 26.63 -10.66
CA TYR A 35 2.46 27.53 -11.75
C TYR A 35 3.06 28.94 -11.63
N GLY A 36 3.94 29.21 -10.65
CA GLY A 36 4.54 30.54 -10.46
C GLY A 36 3.51 31.63 -10.09
N LEU A 37 2.35 31.26 -9.56
CA LEU A 37 1.26 32.17 -9.17
C LEU A 37 1.51 32.85 -7.81
N LYS A 38 2.73 32.69 -7.28
CA LYS A 38 3.22 33.29 -6.02
C LYS A 38 3.55 34.77 -6.25
N GLY A 39 2.51 35.58 -6.45
CA GLY A 39 2.64 37.02 -6.75
C GLY A 39 1.35 37.66 -7.26
N ALA A 40 0.43 36.85 -7.81
CA ALA A 40 -0.95 37.28 -8.00
C ALA A 40 -1.63 37.27 -6.62
N ALA A 41 -1.73 38.44 -6.01
CA ALA A 41 -2.33 38.65 -4.70
C ALA A 41 -3.70 37.97 -4.60
N SER A 42 -3.85 37.06 -3.63
CA SER A 42 -5.15 36.78 -3.03
C SER A 42 -5.26 37.72 -1.82
N PRO A 43 -6.33 38.50 -1.68
CA PRO A 43 -6.52 39.45 -0.58
C PRO A 43 -6.95 38.71 0.70
N THR A 44 -6.10 37.82 1.20
CA THR A 44 -6.29 37.18 2.50
C THR A 44 -4.94 37.15 3.21
N SER A 45 -4.53 38.31 3.72
CA SER A 45 -3.54 38.37 4.79
C SER A 45 -4.11 37.71 6.06
N PRO A 46 -3.30 36.94 6.80
CA PRO A 46 -3.69 36.33 8.06
C PRO A 46 -3.79 37.42 9.14
N THR A 47 -4.88 37.40 9.89
CA THR A 47 -5.19 38.37 10.95
C THR A 47 -4.47 38.00 12.25
N PRO A 48 -3.65 38.87 12.86
CA PRO A 48 -3.44 38.86 14.30
C PRO A 48 -4.41 39.86 14.98
N THR A 49 -5.07 39.34 16.00
CA THR A 49 -5.81 39.95 17.11
C THR A 49 -5.68 41.47 17.30
N THR A 50 -6.78 42.23 17.19
CA THR A 50 -7.14 43.41 18.04
C THR A 50 -8.58 43.89 17.73
N PRO A 51 -9.27 44.56 18.68
CA PRO A 51 -10.72 44.42 18.87
C PRO A 51 -11.60 45.47 18.15
N VAL A 52 -12.77 44.99 17.72
CA VAL A 52 -14.09 45.64 17.57
C VAL A 52 -14.11 47.11 17.12
N ALA A 53 -14.43 47.30 15.82
CA ALA A 53 -15.26 48.40 15.34
C ALA A 53 -16.50 47.78 14.63
N PRO A 54 -17.70 48.35 14.78
CA PRO A 54 -18.94 47.64 14.46
C PRO A 54 -19.09 47.51 12.95
N ARG A 55 -19.14 46.27 12.48
CA ARG A 55 -19.58 45.93 11.12
C ARG A 55 -21.09 46.10 11.09
N SER A 56 -21.54 47.24 10.58
CA SER A 56 -22.95 47.39 10.20
C SER A 56 -23.23 46.56 8.96
N GLY A 57 -24.18 45.63 9.10
CA GLY A 57 -25.13 45.30 8.04
C GLY A 57 -24.73 44.16 7.10
N GLY A 58 -25.27 42.97 7.39
CA GLY A 58 -25.58 42.02 6.33
C GLY A 58 -26.64 42.63 5.43
N THR A 59 -26.27 42.92 4.19
CA THR A 59 -27.21 43.19 3.11
C THR A 59 -26.84 42.21 2.00
N SER A 60 -27.81 41.44 1.52
CA SER A 60 -27.69 40.69 0.26
C SER A 60 -26.96 41.55 -0.77
N PRO A 61 -25.97 41.05 -1.53
CA PRO A 61 -25.37 41.85 -2.59
C PRO A 61 -26.49 42.32 -3.50
N ASP A 62 -26.66 43.63 -3.64
CA ASP A 62 -27.61 44.19 -4.59
C ASP A 62 -27.20 43.65 -5.98
N PRO A 63 -28.07 42.93 -6.71
CA PRO A 63 -27.74 42.38 -8.01
C PRO A 63 -27.30 43.48 -9.01
N ARG A 64 -27.66 44.75 -8.76
CA ARG A 64 -27.15 45.89 -9.54
C ARG A 64 -25.72 46.27 -9.19
N ALA A 65 -25.30 46.12 -7.94
CA ALA A 65 -23.92 46.37 -7.55
C ALA A 65 -22.99 45.28 -8.13
N ALA A 66 -23.46 44.03 -8.17
CA ALA A 66 -22.72 42.91 -8.78
C ALA A 66 -22.51 43.09 -10.29
N ARG A 67 -23.39 43.80 -11.00
CA ARG A 67 -23.23 44.12 -12.43
C ARG A 67 -22.14 45.14 -12.72
N ARG A 68 -21.72 45.92 -11.72
CA ARG A 68 -20.69 46.97 -11.86
C ARG A 68 -19.36 46.58 -11.23
N ASP A 69 -19.31 45.46 -10.51
CA ASP A 69 -18.09 44.94 -9.94
C ASP A 69 -17.25 44.20 -11.00
N LEU A 70 -16.03 44.67 -11.24
CA LEU A 70 -15.06 44.09 -12.18
C LEU A 70 -14.70 42.64 -11.87
N SER A 71 -14.88 42.19 -10.63
CA SER A 71 -14.58 40.82 -10.18
C SER A 71 -15.77 39.87 -10.26
N SER A 72 -16.96 40.38 -10.53
CA SER A 72 -18.19 39.61 -10.59
C SER A 72 -18.34 38.88 -11.94
N PRO A 73 -18.86 37.64 -11.95
CA PRO A 73 -19.16 36.94 -13.19
C PRO A 73 -20.30 37.59 -13.98
N ASP A 74 -21.16 38.37 -13.33
CA ASP A 74 -22.31 39.06 -13.94
C ASP A 74 -21.99 40.50 -14.37
N PHE A 75 -20.70 40.82 -14.54
CA PHE A 75 -20.22 42.15 -14.88
C PHE A 75 -20.74 42.64 -16.25
N VAL A 76 -21.34 43.84 -16.27
CA VAL A 76 -21.82 44.53 -17.46
C VAL A 76 -20.98 45.79 -17.67
N PRO A 77 -20.07 45.81 -18.68
CA PRO A 77 -19.15 46.93 -18.89
C PRO A 77 -19.82 48.29 -19.09
N ALA A 78 -20.97 48.30 -19.77
CA ALA A 78 -21.71 49.53 -20.08
C ALA A 78 -22.23 50.21 -18.80
N GLU A 79 -22.83 49.45 -17.87
CA GLU A 79 -23.35 50.00 -16.61
C GLU A 79 -22.24 50.53 -15.70
N TYR A 80 -21.07 49.87 -15.70
CA TYR A 80 -19.89 50.33 -14.98
C TYR A 80 -19.32 51.63 -15.57
N TYR A 81 -19.25 51.70 -16.90
CA TYR A 81 -18.73 52.87 -17.61
C TYR A 81 -19.64 54.10 -17.44
N ASP A 82 -20.95 53.89 -17.53
CA ASP A 82 -21.94 54.96 -17.33
C ASP A 82 -21.88 55.54 -15.90
N GLU A 83 -21.75 54.69 -14.88
CA GLU A 83 -21.53 55.15 -13.51
C GLU A 83 -20.19 55.89 -13.37
N LEU A 84 -19.12 55.35 -13.97
CA LEU A 84 -17.79 55.91 -13.85
C LEU A 84 -17.70 57.31 -14.47
N ILE A 85 -18.31 57.55 -15.64
CA ILE A 85 -18.35 58.90 -16.24
C ILE A 85 -19.20 59.86 -15.42
N GLN A 86 -20.33 59.40 -14.87
CA GLN A 86 -21.20 60.27 -14.08
C GLN A 86 -20.54 60.72 -12.77
N ARG A 87 -19.66 59.89 -12.21
CA ARG A 87 -19.02 60.13 -10.91
C ARG A 87 -17.62 60.75 -11.01
N ALA A 88 -16.82 60.31 -11.97
CA ALA A 88 -15.38 60.59 -12.02
C ALA A 88 -15.03 61.74 -12.98
N GLY A 89 -14.09 62.58 -12.55
CA GLY A 89 -13.51 63.63 -13.42
C GLY A 89 -12.46 63.08 -14.40
N LEU A 90 -12.07 63.89 -15.39
CA LEU A 90 -11.10 63.50 -16.44
C LEU A 90 -9.79 62.91 -15.88
N ALA A 91 -9.22 63.52 -14.82
CA ALA A 91 -7.98 63.06 -14.22
C ALA A 91 -8.11 61.66 -13.59
N GLU A 92 -9.27 61.36 -13.01
CA GLU A 92 -9.57 60.04 -12.46
C GLU A 92 -9.78 59.03 -13.59
N LEU A 93 -10.50 59.41 -14.65
CA LEU A 93 -10.71 58.56 -15.85
C LEU A 93 -9.38 58.15 -16.51
N LEU A 94 -8.42 59.07 -16.60
CA LEU A 94 -7.09 58.78 -17.16
C LEU A 94 -6.29 57.83 -16.26
N ARG A 95 -6.38 58.01 -14.93
CA ARG A 95 -5.74 57.10 -13.97
C ARG A 95 -6.36 55.71 -14.06
N THR A 96 -7.69 55.59 -14.06
CA THR A 96 -8.36 54.30 -14.18
C THR A 96 -8.02 53.61 -15.49
N THR A 97 -7.94 54.35 -16.60
CA THR A 97 -7.55 53.80 -17.91
C THR A 97 -6.11 53.27 -17.87
N SER A 98 -5.18 54.01 -17.28
CA SER A 98 -3.79 53.57 -17.14
C SER A 98 -3.64 52.33 -16.26
N THR A 99 -4.38 52.28 -15.13
CA THR A 99 -4.41 51.11 -14.25
C THR A 99 -5.00 49.90 -14.97
N LEU A 100 -6.15 50.05 -15.63
CA LEU A 100 -6.79 48.96 -16.39
C LEU A 100 -5.90 48.46 -17.52
N ALA A 101 -5.22 49.34 -18.26
CA ALA A 101 -4.28 48.93 -19.30
C ALA A 101 -3.12 48.11 -18.73
N THR A 102 -2.60 48.50 -17.57
CA THR A 102 -1.54 47.76 -16.87
C THR A 102 -2.05 46.40 -16.40
N ASP A 103 -3.25 46.35 -15.82
CA ASP A 103 -3.82 45.11 -15.29
C ASP A 103 -4.22 44.13 -16.40
N ILE A 104 -4.74 44.63 -17.53
CA ILE A 104 -4.97 43.82 -18.74
C ILE A 104 -3.66 43.22 -19.24
N GLY A 105 -2.58 44.00 -19.28
CA GLY A 105 -1.25 43.52 -19.66
C GLY A 105 -0.72 42.44 -18.72
N ARG A 106 -0.84 42.65 -17.40
CA ARG A 106 -0.47 41.65 -16.38
C ARG A 106 -1.30 40.38 -16.49
N LEU A 107 -2.61 40.50 -16.65
CA LEU A 107 -3.51 39.36 -16.80
C LEU A 107 -3.22 38.57 -18.07
N HIS A 108 -2.91 39.25 -19.17
CA HIS A 108 -2.49 38.61 -20.41
C HIS A 108 -1.18 37.85 -20.23
N SER A 109 -0.17 38.46 -19.60
CA SER A 109 1.11 37.81 -19.27
C SER A 109 0.90 36.60 -18.37
N SER A 110 0.12 36.74 -17.28
CA SER A 110 -0.18 35.64 -16.36
C SER A 110 -0.93 34.49 -17.06
N ARG A 111 -1.89 34.79 -17.93
CA ARG A 111 -2.59 33.78 -18.73
C ARG A 111 -1.61 33.07 -19.66
N HIS A 112 -0.76 33.81 -20.36
CA HIS A 112 0.22 33.23 -21.27
C HIS A 112 1.22 32.33 -20.53
N THR A 113 1.74 32.79 -19.39
CA THR A 113 2.60 31.99 -18.51
C THR A 113 1.91 30.73 -18.03
N LEU A 114 0.65 30.82 -17.59
CA LEU A 114 -0.11 29.65 -17.13
C LEU A 114 -0.33 28.64 -18.25
N VAL A 115 -0.80 29.11 -19.42
CA VAL A 115 -1.07 28.28 -20.60
C VAL A 115 0.22 27.62 -21.08
N TYR A 116 1.29 28.39 -21.24
CA TYR A 116 2.58 27.88 -21.70
C TYR A 116 3.17 26.87 -20.72
N ASN A 117 3.19 27.19 -19.42
CA ASN A 117 3.69 26.29 -18.39
C ASN A 117 2.87 25.00 -18.36
N HIS A 118 1.54 25.08 -18.40
CA HIS A 118 0.68 23.92 -18.45
C HIS A 118 0.91 23.06 -19.71
N HIS A 119 0.99 23.67 -20.90
CA HIS A 119 1.26 22.92 -22.12
C HIS A 119 2.64 22.27 -22.13
N HIS A 120 3.67 22.99 -21.67
CA HIS A 120 5.01 22.45 -21.58
C HIS A 120 5.08 21.28 -20.59
N GLN A 121 4.37 21.37 -19.46
CA GLN A 121 4.25 20.28 -18.50
C GLN A 121 3.51 19.07 -19.08
N LEU A 122 2.38 19.29 -19.78
CA LEU A 122 1.64 18.21 -20.43
C LEU A 122 2.50 17.51 -21.49
N PHE A 123 3.29 18.28 -22.25
CA PHE A 123 4.20 17.73 -23.23
C PHE A 123 5.31 16.91 -22.57
N SER A 124 5.97 17.45 -21.54
CA SER A 124 7.01 16.74 -20.78
C SER A 124 6.49 15.47 -20.08
N ALA A 125 5.25 15.52 -19.55
CA ALA A 125 4.58 14.34 -19.01
C ALA A 125 4.28 13.32 -20.11
N GLY A 126 3.85 13.79 -21.29
CA GLY A 126 3.68 12.97 -22.48
C GLY A 126 4.96 12.24 -22.89
N ASP A 127 6.09 12.96 -22.94
CA ASP A 127 7.40 12.38 -23.24
C ASP A 127 7.79 11.32 -22.19
N THR A 128 7.56 11.59 -20.91
CA THR A 128 7.83 10.64 -19.83
C THR A 128 6.96 9.38 -19.96
N ILE A 129 5.68 9.55 -20.29
CA ILE A 129 4.75 8.43 -20.54
C ILE A 129 5.20 7.64 -21.76
N ALA A 130 5.67 8.30 -22.84
CA ALA A 130 6.20 7.61 -24.01
C ALA A 130 7.45 6.80 -23.68
N VAL A 131 8.39 7.36 -22.90
CA VAL A 131 9.57 6.63 -22.40
C VAL A 131 9.17 5.45 -21.51
N LEU A 132 8.19 5.62 -20.62
CA LEU A 132 7.68 4.53 -19.80
C LEU A 132 7.02 3.45 -20.65
N ASN A 133 6.21 3.82 -21.64
CA ASN A 133 5.53 2.90 -22.53
C ASN A 133 6.53 2.07 -23.35
N THR A 134 7.62 2.68 -23.83
CA THR A 134 8.69 1.94 -24.54
C THR A 134 9.50 1.02 -23.62
N ARG A 135 9.72 1.39 -22.36
CA ARG A 135 10.49 0.57 -21.39
C ARG A 135 9.67 -0.53 -20.70
N THR A 136 8.37 -0.33 -20.52
CA THR A 136 7.47 -1.30 -19.86
C THR A 136 7.48 -2.68 -20.49
N PRO A 137 7.40 -2.87 -21.82
CA PRO A 137 7.45 -4.21 -22.41
C PRO A 137 8.80 -4.90 -22.19
N GLN A 138 9.90 -4.13 -22.14
CA GLN A 138 11.22 -4.69 -21.80
C GLN A 138 11.26 -5.16 -20.35
N LEU A 139 10.71 -4.38 -19.41
CA LEU A 139 10.61 -4.78 -18.00
C LEU A 139 9.71 -5.99 -17.81
N LEU A 140 8.58 -6.06 -18.51
CA LEU A 140 7.70 -7.23 -18.47
C LEU A 140 8.43 -8.48 -18.98
N SER A 141 9.20 -8.36 -20.07
CA SER A 141 10.01 -9.46 -20.61
C SER A 141 11.07 -9.95 -19.59
N ILE A 142 11.77 -9.02 -18.93
CA ILE A 142 12.74 -9.37 -17.88
C ILE A 142 12.05 -10.08 -16.71
N VAL A 143 10.88 -9.63 -16.29
CA VAL A 143 10.12 -10.27 -15.20
C VAL A 143 9.67 -11.68 -15.60
N THR A 144 9.25 -11.89 -16.84
CA THR A 144 8.88 -13.23 -17.33
C THR A 144 10.09 -14.16 -17.39
N ASP A 145 11.25 -13.69 -17.86
CA ASP A 145 12.50 -14.48 -17.86
C ASP A 145 12.94 -14.81 -16.41
N LEU A 146 12.80 -13.84 -15.49
CA LEU A 146 13.08 -14.08 -14.07
C LEU A 146 12.17 -15.16 -13.48
N GLN A 147 10.88 -15.14 -13.82
CA GLN A 147 9.90 -16.16 -13.38
C GLN A 147 10.23 -17.54 -13.94
N GLU A 148 10.61 -17.63 -15.22
CA GLU A 148 11.05 -18.87 -15.85
C GLU A 148 12.29 -19.44 -15.14
N ARG A 149 13.33 -18.61 -14.94
CA ARG A 149 14.54 -19.02 -14.22
C ARG A 149 14.29 -19.43 -12.77
N PHE A 150 13.37 -18.76 -12.07
CA PHE A 150 12.98 -19.18 -10.72
C PHE A 150 12.23 -20.52 -10.73
N SER A 151 11.39 -20.78 -11.73
CA SER A 151 10.74 -22.08 -11.89
C SER A 151 11.77 -23.18 -12.18
N GLU A 152 12.75 -22.93 -13.05
CA GLU A 152 13.85 -23.86 -13.33
C GLU A 152 14.68 -24.12 -12.07
N MET A 153 15.03 -23.08 -11.33
CA MET A 153 15.76 -23.21 -10.06
C MET A 153 14.96 -23.99 -9.03
N SER A 154 13.64 -23.80 -8.95
CA SER A 154 12.77 -24.57 -8.07
C SER A 154 12.73 -26.05 -8.46
N GLN A 155 12.61 -26.36 -9.76
CA GLN A 155 12.62 -27.73 -10.25
C GLN A 155 13.98 -28.41 -10.02
N LEU A 156 15.08 -27.66 -10.22
CA LEU A 156 16.41 -28.13 -9.89
C LEU A 156 16.56 -28.36 -8.39
N ALA A 157 16.08 -27.42 -7.55
CA ALA A 157 16.09 -27.57 -6.11
C ALA A 157 15.29 -28.80 -5.65
N ASP A 158 14.12 -29.06 -6.23
CA ASP A 158 13.32 -30.26 -5.95
C ASP A 158 14.02 -31.54 -6.44
N SER A 159 14.74 -31.49 -7.56
CA SER A 159 15.52 -32.64 -8.04
C SER A 159 16.78 -32.91 -7.22
N ILE A 160 17.36 -31.88 -6.61
CA ILE A 160 18.54 -31.97 -5.73
C ILE A 160 18.12 -32.27 -4.29
N ALA A 161 16.90 -31.89 -3.90
CA ALA A 161 16.28 -32.32 -2.66
C ALA A 161 16.12 -33.84 -2.71
N LEU A 162 17.10 -34.53 -2.12
CA LEU A 162 16.98 -35.95 -1.82
C LEU A 162 15.63 -36.17 -1.10
N PRO A 163 14.90 -37.27 -1.41
CA PRO A 163 13.71 -37.61 -0.64
C PRO A 163 14.10 -37.64 0.84
N ASP A 164 13.36 -36.90 1.67
CA ASP A 164 13.62 -36.77 3.10
C ASP A 164 13.77 -38.18 3.71
N PRO A 165 14.99 -38.60 4.11
CA PRO A 165 15.25 -39.97 4.57
C PRO A 165 14.60 -40.25 5.94
N SER A 166 14.01 -39.24 6.58
CA SER A 166 13.43 -39.34 7.91
C SER A 166 12.18 -40.24 8.00
N ALA A 167 11.54 -40.59 6.88
CA ALA A 167 10.34 -41.42 6.90
C ALA A 167 10.59 -42.91 6.60
N VAL A 168 11.71 -43.30 5.98
CA VAL A 168 11.93 -44.68 5.48
C VAL A 168 13.07 -45.41 6.20
N ASP A 169 14.01 -44.71 6.84
CA ASP A 169 15.25 -45.35 7.31
C ASP A 169 15.28 -45.79 8.79
N ASP A 170 14.45 -45.21 9.67
CA ASP A 170 14.46 -45.59 11.09
C ASP A 170 13.98 -47.03 11.31
N SER A 171 13.02 -47.47 10.49
CA SER A 171 12.47 -48.81 10.59
C SER A 171 13.45 -49.89 10.13
N VAL A 172 14.12 -49.65 9.00
CA VAL A 172 15.10 -50.57 8.42
C VAL A 172 16.37 -50.64 9.28
N ARG A 173 16.80 -49.49 9.82
CA ARG A 173 17.97 -49.41 10.70
C ARG A 173 17.75 -50.16 12.02
N ALA A 174 16.63 -49.94 12.69
CA ALA A 174 16.38 -50.61 13.96
C ALA A 174 16.10 -52.12 13.79
N ARG A 175 15.58 -52.59 12.64
CA ARG A 175 15.55 -54.02 12.29
C ARG A 175 16.96 -54.63 12.19
N ALA A 176 17.90 -53.97 11.52
CA ALA A 176 19.28 -54.47 11.39
C ALA A 176 20.00 -54.56 12.75
N VAL A 177 19.80 -53.56 13.62
CA VAL A 177 20.36 -53.55 14.98
C VAL A 177 19.78 -54.69 15.83
N ALA A 178 18.47 -54.95 15.73
CA ALA A 178 17.84 -56.04 16.46
C ALA A 178 18.33 -57.43 16.04
N GLN A 179 18.56 -57.65 14.73
CA GLN A 179 19.12 -58.91 14.23
C GLN A 179 20.55 -59.15 14.73
N GLN A 180 21.39 -58.12 14.74
CA GLN A 180 22.73 -58.21 15.30
C GLN A 180 22.71 -58.48 16.82
N GLY A 181 21.76 -57.87 17.53
CA GLY A 181 21.54 -58.14 18.96
C GLY A 181 21.16 -59.59 19.24
N LEU A 182 20.30 -60.18 18.42
CA LEU A 182 19.92 -61.60 18.52
C LEU A 182 21.08 -62.55 18.25
N GLU A 183 21.91 -62.28 17.24
CA GLU A 183 23.12 -63.09 16.99
C GLU A 183 24.11 -63.00 18.15
N ARG A 184 24.25 -61.82 18.76
CA ARG A 184 25.06 -61.65 19.96
C ARG A 184 24.52 -62.49 21.13
N LEU A 185 23.20 -62.54 21.32
CA LEU A 185 22.59 -63.40 22.36
C LEU A 185 22.85 -64.88 22.10
N ARG A 186 22.75 -65.33 20.84
CA ARG A 186 23.11 -66.71 20.47
C ARG A 186 24.56 -67.04 20.81
N LEU A 187 25.49 -66.12 20.52
CA LEU A 187 26.90 -66.32 20.83
C LEU A 187 27.17 -66.33 22.35
N MET A 188 26.48 -65.49 23.13
CA MET A 188 26.62 -65.48 24.60
C MET A 188 26.06 -66.77 25.24
N LEU A 189 24.99 -67.34 24.69
CA LEU A 189 24.45 -68.64 25.12
C LEU A 189 25.42 -69.78 24.83
N VAL A 190 26.07 -69.77 23.65
CA VAL A 190 27.11 -70.74 23.28
C VAL A 190 28.37 -70.60 24.16
N ALA A 191 28.63 -69.40 24.69
CA ALA A 191 29.77 -69.11 25.56
C ALA A 191 29.51 -69.42 27.05
N GLU A 192 28.35 -69.99 27.42
CA GLU A 192 27.94 -70.29 28.81
C GLU A 192 28.07 -69.07 29.76
N GLU A 193 27.77 -67.87 29.26
CA GLU A 193 27.77 -66.67 30.09
C GLU A 193 26.63 -66.67 31.13
N SER A 194 26.79 -65.87 32.18
CA SER A 194 25.81 -65.78 33.27
C SER A 194 24.40 -65.40 32.75
N PRO A 195 23.32 -66.04 33.23
CA PRO A 195 21.97 -65.87 32.70
C PRO A 195 21.41 -64.44 32.92
N GLU A 196 21.96 -63.70 33.89
CA GLU A 196 21.61 -62.30 34.13
C GLU A 196 22.13 -61.37 33.02
N ALA A 197 23.29 -61.67 32.44
CA ALA A 197 23.86 -60.90 31.33
C ALA A 197 23.04 -61.07 30.04
N VAL A 198 22.56 -62.28 29.77
CA VAL A 198 21.69 -62.59 28.62
C VAL A 198 20.37 -61.81 28.72
N ARG A 199 19.75 -61.77 29.90
CA ARG A 199 18.48 -61.04 30.12
C ARG A 199 18.63 -59.54 29.95
N THR A 200 19.67 -58.93 30.54
CA THR A 200 19.89 -57.48 30.41
C THR A 200 20.23 -57.06 28.97
N ALA A 201 20.87 -57.94 28.20
CA ALA A 201 21.12 -57.72 26.78
C ALA A 201 19.84 -57.87 25.94
N TRP A 202 18.98 -58.83 26.27
CA TRP A 202 17.66 -58.98 25.64
C TRP A 202 16.74 -57.79 25.91
N ASP A 203 16.67 -57.28 27.14
CA ASP A 203 15.82 -56.12 27.50
C ASP A 203 16.17 -54.87 26.66
N LYS A 204 17.46 -54.69 26.35
CA LYS A 204 17.93 -53.61 25.46
C LYS A 204 17.44 -53.80 24.03
N VAL A 205 17.51 -55.02 23.49
CA VAL A 205 17.00 -55.32 22.14
C VAL A 205 15.48 -55.20 22.09
N GLU A 206 14.77 -55.67 23.12
CA GLU A 206 13.30 -55.59 23.20
C GLU A 206 12.82 -54.13 23.28
N SER A 207 13.50 -53.27 24.03
CA SER A 207 13.15 -51.84 24.08
C SER A 207 13.37 -51.11 22.75
N THR A 208 14.42 -51.47 21.99
CA THR A 208 14.64 -50.92 20.64
C THR A 208 13.60 -51.41 19.63
N LEU A 209 13.12 -52.64 19.77
CA LEU A 209 12.10 -53.21 18.89
C LEU A 209 10.70 -52.65 19.20
N ARG A 210 10.33 -52.51 20.47
CA ARG A 210 9.00 -51.98 20.87
C ARG A 210 8.76 -50.51 20.48
N GLY A 211 9.82 -49.76 20.18
CA GLY A 211 9.72 -48.37 19.72
C GLY A 211 9.21 -48.22 18.29
N HIS A 212 9.13 -49.32 17.53
CA HIS A 212 8.80 -49.29 16.11
C HIS A 212 7.93 -50.50 15.73
N GLU A 213 6.82 -50.26 15.01
CA GLU A 213 5.95 -51.34 14.52
C GLU A 213 6.58 -51.96 13.26
N TYR A 214 6.95 -53.24 13.33
CA TYR A 214 7.52 -53.99 12.20
C TYR A 214 6.70 -55.24 11.86
N ASP A 215 6.58 -55.53 10.57
CA ASP A 215 6.14 -56.84 10.11
C ASP A 215 7.13 -57.93 10.54
N GLY A 216 6.66 -58.90 11.31
CA GLY A 216 7.47 -60.01 11.84
C GLY A 216 8.14 -59.74 13.20
N LEU A 217 7.82 -58.62 13.86
CA LEU A 217 8.28 -58.29 15.22
C LEU A 217 7.94 -59.40 16.22
N ASP A 218 6.76 -60.00 16.10
CA ASP A 218 6.31 -61.09 16.98
C ASP A 218 7.20 -62.32 16.91
N LEU A 219 7.72 -62.65 15.72
CA LEU A 219 8.62 -63.78 15.52
C LEU A 219 9.99 -63.54 16.19
N LEU A 220 10.52 -62.32 16.07
CA LEU A 220 11.79 -61.93 16.68
C LEU A 220 11.68 -61.84 18.20
N LEU A 221 10.56 -61.34 18.71
CA LEU A 221 10.27 -61.33 20.15
C LEU A 221 10.12 -62.74 20.71
N GLN A 222 9.42 -63.63 20.00
CA GLN A 222 9.27 -65.03 20.41
C GLN A 222 10.63 -65.75 20.44
N GLN A 223 11.48 -65.51 19.43
CA GLN A 223 12.80 -66.11 19.34
C GLN A 223 13.74 -65.63 20.44
N GLY A 224 13.76 -64.33 20.75
CA GLY A 224 14.60 -63.81 21.83
C GLY A 224 14.12 -64.20 23.23
N ARG A 225 12.80 -64.28 23.45
CA ARG A 225 12.24 -64.79 24.72
C ARG A 225 12.58 -66.26 24.95
N ALA A 226 12.62 -67.09 23.91
CA ALA A 226 13.06 -68.47 24.04
C ALA A 226 14.54 -68.55 24.47
N MET A 227 15.41 -67.73 23.88
CA MET A 227 16.85 -67.73 24.20
C MET A 227 17.20 -67.10 25.56
N ALA A 228 16.33 -66.25 26.12
CA ALA A 228 16.52 -65.67 27.46
C ALA A 228 15.89 -66.50 28.59
N ALA A 229 15.09 -67.52 28.24
CA ALA A 229 14.41 -68.42 29.17
C ALA A 229 15.17 -69.75 29.40
N GLU A 230 16.04 -70.14 28.47
CA GLU A 230 17.06 -71.19 28.65
C GLU A 230 18.23 -70.69 29.53
#